data_AF-A0A1F8TYK0-F1
#
_entry.id   AF-A0A1F8TYK0-F1
#
_cell.length_a   1.000
_cell.length_b   1.000
_cell.length_c   1.000
_cell.angle_alpha   90.00
_cell.angle_beta   90.00
_cell.angle_gamma   90.00
#
_symmetry.space_group_name_H-M   'P 1'
#
loop_
_entity.id
_entity.type
_entity.pdbx_description
1 polymer ?
#
loop_
_entity_poly.entity_id
_entity_poly.type
_entity_poly.pdbx_seq_one_letter_code
_entity_poly.pdbx_strand_id
1 'polypeptide(L)'
;MENGIEIFGEKVDVHAKFCNVSGRTFITKNDVIDRCENYEYCYIKKVNIVTEDVVASFGQFLKKIVDECIDPGKDHMSTYVTGVIIGNSINENARKVIHKYCYSKAYSFYLRGWCDVRFICIGINNNEVISNKAAKHVQKVYQITP
;
A
#
# COMPACT_ATOMS: atom_id res chain seq x y z
N MET A 1 -7.85 -23.54 1.96
CA MET A 1 -8.03 -22.16 1.45
C MET A 1 -6.90 -21.91 0.49
N GLU A 2 -7.06 -22.38 -0.74
CA GLU A 2 -6.10 -22.26 -1.83
C GLU A 2 -6.77 -21.40 -2.88
N ASN A 3 -6.19 -20.22 -3.13
CA ASN A 3 -6.05 -19.56 -4.42
C ASN A 3 -5.58 -18.12 -4.14
N GLY A 4 -4.26 -17.97 -3.96
CA GLY A 4 -3.63 -16.66 -4.03
C GLY A 4 -3.76 -16.08 -5.45
N ILE A 5 -3.92 -14.77 -5.56
CA ILE A 5 -3.95 -14.06 -6.83
C ILE A 5 -2.51 -13.87 -7.28
N GLU A 6 -2.20 -14.16 -8.54
CA GLU A 6 -0.88 -13.93 -9.11
C GLU A 6 -0.86 -12.65 -9.93
N ILE A 7 0.01 -11.71 -9.55
CA ILE A 7 0.16 -10.41 -10.22
C ILE A 7 1.66 -10.20 -10.45
N PHE A 8 2.07 -10.01 -11.71
CA PHE A 8 3.50 -9.88 -12.08
C PHE A 8 4.40 -11.03 -11.60
N GLY A 9 3.87 -12.26 -11.47
CA GLY A 9 4.58 -13.41 -10.93
C GLY A 9 4.68 -13.44 -9.40
N GLU A 10 4.14 -12.44 -8.72
CA GLU A 10 4.05 -12.39 -7.27
C GLU A 10 2.70 -12.98 -6.81
N LYS A 11 2.74 -13.93 -5.87
CA LYS A 11 1.52 -14.48 -5.25
C LYS A 11 1.11 -13.64 -4.06
N VAL A 12 -0.11 -13.10 -4.10
CA VAL A 12 -0.74 -12.37 -3.00
C VAL A 12 -1.98 -13.11 -2.51
N ASP A 13 -2.20 -13.12 -1.21
CA ASP A 13 -3.35 -13.79 -0.59
C ASP A 13 -4.62 -12.94 -0.66
N VAL A 14 -4.46 -11.61 -0.58
CA VAL A 14 -5.58 -10.66 -0.67
C VAL A 14 -5.17 -9.45 -1.48
N HIS A 15 -6.08 -8.99 -2.33
CA HIS A 15 -6.01 -7.71 -3.03
C HIS A 15 -7.33 -6.95 -2.84
N ALA A 16 -7.24 -5.67 -2.44
CA ALA A 16 -8.40 -4.78 -2.31
C ALA A 16 -8.12 -3.42 -2.94
N LYS A 17 -9.17 -2.78 -3.47
CA LYS A 17 -9.13 -1.44 -4.05
C LYS A 17 -10.28 -0.60 -3.48
N PHE A 18 -9.97 0.64 -3.14
CA PHE A 18 -10.93 1.64 -2.68
C PHE A 18 -10.66 2.99 -3.38
N CYS A 19 -11.71 3.77 -3.60
CA CYS A 19 -11.62 5.13 -4.13
C CYS A 19 -12.56 6.03 -3.34
N ASN A 20 -12.00 7.08 -2.73
CA ASN A 20 -12.76 8.15 -2.11
C ASN A 20 -12.80 9.36 -3.06
N VAL A 21 -14.01 9.78 -3.43
CA VAL A 21 -14.24 10.95 -4.27
C VAL A 21 -14.85 12.04 -3.40
N SER A 22 -14.16 13.17 -3.29
CA SER A 22 -14.67 14.37 -2.63
C SER A 22 -14.79 15.51 -3.63
N GLY A 23 -15.82 16.33 -3.51
CA GLY A 23 -16.00 17.46 -4.41
C GLY A 23 -17.26 18.26 -4.09
N ARG A 24 -17.32 19.49 -4.60
CA ARG A 24 -18.48 20.37 -4.47
C ARG A 24 -19.16 20.50 -5.82
N THR A 25 -20.49 20.51 -5.78
CA THR A 25 -21.34 20.79 -6.93
C THR A 25 -22.13 22.06 -6.67
N PHE A 26 -22.39 22.86 -7.70
CA PHE A 26 -23.07 24.14 -7.54
C PHE A 26 -24.59 23.97 -7.39
N ILE A 27 -25.28 23.52 -8.46
CA ILE A 27 -26.74 23.38 -8.49
C ILE A 27 -27.13 21.92 -8.75
N THR A 28 -26.51 21.28 -9.74
CA THR A 28 -26.74 19.87 -10.08
C THR A 28 -25.48 19.04 -9.91
N LYS A 29 -25.62 17.70 -9.90
CA LYS A 29 -24.47 16.77 -9.87
C LYS A 29 -23.51 16.94 -11.06
N ASN A 30 -23.96 17.59 -12.14
CA ASN A 30 -23.14 17.87 -13.32
C ASN A 30 -22.40 19.22 -13.23
N ASP A 31 -22.80 20.11 -12.32
CA ASP A 31 -22.16 21.41 -12.09
C ASP A 31 -21.01 21.26 -11.08
N VAL A 32 -19.99 20.50 -11.45
CA VAL A 32 -18.83 20.21 -10.59
C VAL A 32 -17.92 21.44 -10.49
N ILE A 33 -17.74 21.96 -9.27
CA ILE A 33 -16.86 23.08 -8.95
C ILE A 33 -15.43 22.57 -8.75
N ASP A 34 -15.30 21.55 -7.90
CA ASP A 34 -14.05 20.85 -7.64
C ASP A 34 -14.31 19.37 -7.39
N ARG A 35 -13.33 18.53 -7.76
CA ARG A 35 -13.36 17.10 -7.54
C ARG A 35 -11.94 16.61 -7.29
N CYS A 36 -11.79 15.80 -6.26
CA CYS A 36 -10.55 15.16 -5.87
C CYS A 36 -10.80 13.67 -5.63
N GLU A 37 -9.95 12.84 -6.22
CA GLU A 37 -9.99 11.39 -6.08
C GLU A 37 -8.78 10.89 -5.31
N ASN A 38 -9.04 10.11 -4.26
CA ASN A 38 -8.01 9.45 -3.46
C ASN A 38 -8.19 7.95 -3.57
N TYR A 39 -7.18 7.26 -4.08
CA TYR A 39 -7.23 5.81 -4.27
C TYR A 39 -6.42 5.09 -3.19
N GLU A 40 -6.91 3.94 -2.73
CA GLU A 40 -6.14 3.02 -1.91
C GLU A 40 -6.16 1.62 -2.54
N TYR A 41 -4.97 1.03 -2.64
CA TYR A 41 -4.77 -0.36 -3.04
C TYR A 41 -4.10 -1.09 -1.88
N CYS A 42 -4.61 -2.26 -1.52
CA CYS A 42 -4.05 -3.07 -0.44
C CYS A 42 -3.71 -4.46 -0.95
N TYR A 43 -2.48 -4.91 -0.69
CA TYR A 43 -1.96 -6.22 -1.05
C TYR A 43 -1.46 -6.92 0.21
N ILE A 44 -1.99 -8.10 0.50
CA ILE A 44 -1.61 -8.87 1.68
C ILE A 44 -0.95 -10.17 1.24
N LYS A 45 0.20 -10.48 1.83
CA LYS A 45 0.93 -11.73 1.63
C LYS A 45 1.19 -12.42 2.96
N LYS A 46 0.86 -13.69 3.05
CA LYS A 46 1.14 -14.56 4.19
C LYS A 46 2.41 -15.37 3.92
N VAL A 47 3.30 -15.39 4.90
CA VAL A 47 4.53 -16.19 4.89
C VAL A 47 4.72 -16.87 6.25
N ASN A 48 5.60 -17.85 6.34
CA ASN A 48 5.93 -18.45 7.65
C ASN A 48 6.77 -17.48 8.49
N ILE A 49 7.88 -16.98 7.92
CA ILE A 49 8.81 -16.05 8.56
C ILE A 49 9.04 -14.88 7.62
N VAL A 50 8.98 -13.64 8.13
CA VAL A 50 9.27 -12.44 7.35
C VAL A 50 10.79 -12.26 7.28
N THR A 51 11.39 -12.66 6.16
CA THR A 51 12.82 -12.52 5.89
C THR A 51 13.13 -11.25 5.11
N GLU A 52 14.41 -10.86 5.08
CA GLU A 52 14.89 -9.74 4.27
C GLU A 52 14.54 -9.90 2.78
N ASP A 53 14.77 -11.08 2.21
CA ASP A 53 14.47 -11.38 0.81
C ASP A 53 12.98 -11.25 0.49
N VAL A 54 12.12 -11.71 1.42
CA VAL A 54 10.66 -11.60 1.30
C VAL A 54 10.24 -10.13 1.31
N VAL A 55 10.80 -9.31 2.20
CA VAL A 55 10.50 -7.87 2.25
C VAL A 55 11.02 -7.16 0.99
N ALA A 56 12.23 -7.48 0.55
CA ALA A 56 12.85 -6.86 -0.62
C ALA A 56 12.09 -7.18 -1.91
N SER A 57 11.77 -8.46 -2.15
CA SER A 57 11.01 -8.90 -3.31
C SER A 57 9.61 -8.30 -3.34
N PHE A 58 8.88 -8.34 -2.21
CA PHE A 58 7.55 -7.74 -2.13
C PHE A 58 7.59 -6.22 -2.28
N GLY A 59 8.63 -5.54 -1.78
CA GLY A 59 8.86 -4.12 -2.04
C GLY A 59 9.04 -3.81 -3.54
N GLN A 60 9.80 -4.62 -4.27
CA GLN A 60 9.92 -4.46 -5.74
C GLN A 60 8.58 -4.69 -6.45
N PHE A 61 7.79 -5.67 -6.00
CA PHE A 61 6.44 -5.88 -6.50
C PHE A 61 5.56 -4.63 -6.29
N LEU A 62 5.53 -4.06 -5.08
CA LEU A 62 4.73 -2.85 -4.80
C LEU A 62 5.20 -1.66 -5.65
N LYS A 63 6.51 -1.49 -5.84
CA LYS A 63 7.06 -0.49 -6.76
C LYS A 63 6.56 -0.71 -8.19
N LYS A 64 6.58 -1.95 -8.67
CA LYS A 64 6.08 -2.30 -10.01
C LYS A 64 4.59 -2.00 -10.16
N ILE A 65 3.78 -2.26 -9.13
CA ILE A 65 2.36 -1.86 -9.11
C ILE A 65 2.21 -0.35 -9.30
N VAL A 66 2.98 0.45 -8.56
CA VAL A 66 2.96 1.91 -8.72
C VAL A 66 3.40 2.33 -10.12
N ASP A 67 4.38 1.65 -10.70
CA ASP A 67 4.94 2.03 -12.00
C ASP A 67 4.09 1.63 -13.20
N GLU A 68 3.41 0.48 -13.12
CA GLU A 68 2.72 -0.13 -14.26
C GLU A 68 1.19 -0.08 -14.15
N CYS A 69 0.62 0.02 -12.95
CA CYS A 69 -0.84 -0.08 -12.75
C CYS A 69 -1.51 1.24 -12.33
N ILE A 70 -0.74 2.22 -11.85
CA ILE A 70 -1.30 3.50 -11.39
C ILE A 70 -1.24 4.52 -12.53
N ASP A 71 -2.42 4.80 -13.10
CA ASP A 71 -2.63 5.84 -14.10
C ASP A 71 -3.51 6.97 -13.51
N PRO A 72 -2.92 8.11 -13.10
CA PRO A 72 -3.65 9.19 -12.47
C PRO A 72 -4.49 9.98 -13.49
N GLY A 73 -5.81 9.97 -13.28
CA GLY A 73 -6.76 10.81 -14.01
C GLY A 73 -6.62 12.31 -13.67
N LYS A 74 -7.42 13.13 -14.35
CA LYS A 74 -7.40 14.60 -14.17
C LYS A 74 -7.75 15.06 -12.74
N ASP A 75 -8.60 14.32 -12.04
CA ASP A 75 -9.10 14.65 -10.70
C ASP A 75 -8.30 13.89 -9.61
N HIS A 76 -7.24 13.17 -9.99
CA HIS A 76 -6.43 12.38 -9.07
C HIS A 76 -5.63 13.29 -8.14
N MET A 77 -5.89 13.15 -6.83
CA MET A 77 -5.17 13.87 -5.79
C MET A 77 -4.06 12.99 -5.19
N SER A 78 -4.40 11.77 -4.78
CA SER A 78 -3.40 10.86 -4.20
C SER A 78 -3.76 9.40 -4.39
N THR A 79 -2.73 8.55 -4.41
CA THR A 79 -2.87 7.10 -4.31
C THR A 79 -2.00 6.56 -3.17
N TYR A 80 -2.53 5.62 -2.41
CA TYR A 80 -1.74 4.83 -1.47
C TYR A 80 -1.74 3.36 -1.90
N VAL A 81 -0.54 2.84 -2.18
CA VAL A 81 -0.32 1.42 -2.39
C VAL A 81 0.20 0.84 -1.07
N THR A 82 -0.65 0.06 -0.40
CA THR A 82 -0.35 -0.54 0.90
C THR A 82 0.00 -2.02 0.72
N GLY A 83 1.23 -2.39 1.06
CA GLY A 83 1.66 -3.77 1.16
C GLY A 83 1.69 -4.23 2.62
N VAL A 84 1.14 -5.41 2.89
CA VAL A 84 1.13 -6.03 4.22
C VAL A 84 1.68 -7.44 4.11
N ILE A 85 2.75 -7.72 4.86
CA ILE A 85 3.24 -9.10 5.02
C ILE A 85 2.87 -9.59 6.40
N ILE A 86 2.26 -10.77 6.47
CA ILE A 86 1.87 -11.42 7.72
C ILE A 86 2.70 -12.69 7.87
N GLY A 87 3.42 -12.82 8.97
CA GLY A 87 4.15 -14.03 9.33
C GLY A 87 4.11 -14.33 10.82
N ASN A 88 4.65 -15.47 11.21
CA ASN A 88 4.73 -15.85 12.63
C ASN A 88 5.75 -14.98 13.38
N SER A 89 6.88 -14.67 12.74
CA SER A 89 7.94 -13.81 13.28
C SER A 89 8.59 -12.96 12.19
N ILE A 90 9.32 -11.93 12.61
CA ILE A 90 10.05 -11.01 11.73
C ILE A 90 11.54 -11.10 12.03
N ASN A 91 12.36 -11.33 11.00
CA ASN A 91 13.80 -11.32 11.14
C ASN A 91 14.33 -9.89 11.32
N GLU A 92 15.40 -9.73 12.11
CA GLU A 92 16.03 -8.44 12.38
C GLU A 92 16.50 -7.70 11.12
N ASN A 93 17.01 -8.42 10.12
CA ASN A 93 17.39 -7.79 8.86
C ASN A 93 16.18 -7.29 8.06
N ALA A 94 15.05 -8.03 8.09
CA ALA A 94 13.80 -7.58 7.50
C ALA A 94 13.34 -6.26 8.14
N ARG A 95 13.51 -6.11 9.47
CA ARG A 95 13.20 -4.85 10.20
C ARG A 95 14.02 -3.67 9.68
N LYS A 96 15.30 -3.88 9.35
CA LYS A 96 16.14 -2.83 8.76
C LYS A 96 15.67 -2.45 7.36
N VAL A 97 15.32 -3.45 6.53
CA VAL A 97 14.85 -3.20 5.16
C VAL A 97 13.53 -2.44 5.15
N ILE A 98 12.53 -2.89 5.93
CA ILE A 98 11.21 -2.23 5.97
C ILE A 98 11.29 -0.78 6.46
N HIS A 99 12.12 -0.49 7.47
CA HIS A 99 12.28 0.88 7.97
C HIS A 99 12.96 1.81 6.97
N LYS A 100 13.89 1.28 6.16
CA LYS A 100 14.58 2.04 5.10
C LYS A 100 13.76 2.14 3.82
N TYR A 101 12.79 1.25 3.62
CA TYR A 101 11.99 1.20 2.41
C TYR A 101 11.21 2.52 2.22
N CYS A 102 11.43 3.18 1.08
CA CYS A 102 10.74 4.40 0.73
C CYS A 102 10.51 4.40 -0.78
N TYR A 103 9.25 4.52 -1.20
CA TYR A 103 8.92 4.72 -2.59
C TYR A 103 7.71 5.64 -2.71
N SER A 104 7.90 6.72 -3.45
CA SER A 104 6.90 7.73 -3.75
C SER A 104 7.08 8.18 -5.19
N LYS A 105 5.98 8.40 -5.90
CA LYS A 105 5.99 8.85 -7.29
C LYS A 105 5.08 10.07 -7.45
N ALA A 106 5.65 11.17 -7.92
CA ALA A 106 4.90 12.37 -8.26
C ALA A 106 4.51 12.34 -9.73
N TYR A 107 3.30 12.77 -10.04
CA TYR A 107 2.79 12.78 -11.42
C TYR A 107 2.63 14.21 -11.91
N SER A 108 3.16 14.49 -13.11
CA SER A 108 3.09 15.82 -13.74
C SER A 108 3.54 16.95 -12.80
N PHE A 109 4.70 16.81 -12.16
CA PHE A 109 5.18 17.76 -11.14
C PHE A 109 4.16 18.03 -10.02
N TYR A 110 3.49 16.97 -9.55
CA TYR A 110 2.39 16.99 -8.56
C TYR A 110 1.07 17.60 -9.05
N LEU A 111 0.98 18.10 -10.30
CA LEU A 111 -0.28 18.61 -10.86
C LEU A 111 -1.34 17.50 -11.05
N ARG A 112 -0.91 16.24 -11.13
CA ARG A 112 -1.79 15.06 -11.12
C ARG A 112 -1.62 14.23 -9.86
N GLY A 113 -1.26 14.89 -8.75
CA GLY A 113 -1.09 14.24 -7.46
C GLY A 113 0.16 13.38 -7.34
N TRP A 114 0.15 12.48 -6.35
CA TRP A 114 1.25 11.59 -6.03
C TRP A 114 0.76 10.19 -5.64
N CYS A 115 1.67 9.23 -5.63
CA CYS A 115 1.44 7.90 -5.09
C CYS A 115 2.53 7.55 -4.07
N ASP A 116 2.14 7.12 -2.88
CA ASP A 116 3.06 6.65 -1.83
C ASP A 116 2.89 5.15 -1.57
N VAL A 117 4.00 4.44 -1.36
CA VAL A 117 3.96 3.05 -0.88
C VAL A 117 4.03 3.00 0.65
N ARG A 118 2.95 2.48 1.24
CA ARG A 118 2.86 2.12 2.65
C ARG A 118 3.23 0.65 2.79
N PHE A 119 4.22 0.32 3.60
CA PHE A 119 4.69 -1.06 3.73
C PHE A 119 4.72 -1.47 5.21
N ILE A 120 4.01 -2.55 5.54
CA ILE A 120 3.77 -3.04 6.89
C ILE A 120 4.14 -4.52 6.96
N CYS A 121 4.78 -4.93 8.06
CA CYS A 121 5.02 -6.33 8.38
C CYS A 121 4.43 -6.64 9.77
N ILE A 122 3.75 -7.78 9.90
CA ILE A 122 3.09 -8.24 11.11
C ILE A 122 3.69 -9.59 11.53
N GLY A 123 4.17 -9.66 12.77
CA GLY A 123 4.67 -10.87 13.43
C GLY A 123 3.68 -11.35 14.48
N ILE A 124 2.94 -12.42 14.18
CA ILE A 124 1.83 -12.91 15.02
C ILE A 124 2.31 -13.35 16.41
N ASN A 125 3.43 -14.06 16.51
CA ASN A 125 3.86 -14.67 17.78
C ASN A 125 4.14 -13.63 18.88
N ASN A 126 4.61 -12.44 18.48
CA ASN A 126 5.02 -11.38 19.41
C ASN A 126 4.09 -10.16 19.33
N ASN A 127 2.97 -10.24 18.61
CA ASN A 127 2.10 -9.11 18.28
C ASN A 127 2.87 -7.89 17.74
N GLU A 128 3.93 -8.14 16.97
CA GLU A 128 4.79 -7.10 16.43
C GLU A 128 4.20 -6.54 15.15
N VAL A 129 4.11 -5.21 15.06
CA VAL A 129 3.81 -4.51 13.81
C VAL A 129 4.90 -3.50 13.55
N ILE A 130 5.59 -3.64 12.42
CA ILE A 130 6.61 -2.70 11.96
C ILE A 130 6.23 -2.16 10.59
N SER A 131 6.72 -0.97 10.28
CA SER A 131 6.33 -0.28 9.06
C SER A 131 7.43 0.63 8.53
N ASN A 132 7.29 1.01 7.26
CA ASN A 132 8.08 2.09 6.70
C ASN A 132 7.55 3.47 7.15
N LYS A 133 8.31 4.53 6.87
CA LYS A 133 7.94 5.90 7.30
C LYS A 133 6.55 6.31 6.82
N ALA A 134 6.18 5.97 5.59
CA ALA A 134 4.91 6.34 4.98
C ALA A 134 3.70 5.61 5.59
N ALA A 135 3.90 4.47 6.27
CA ALA A 135 2.84 3.68 6.87
C ALA A 135 2.64 3.95 8.39
N LYS A 136 3.47 4.79 9.01
CA LYS A 136 3.42 5.03 10.47
C LYS A 136 2.04 5.45 10.99
N HIS A 137 1.30 6.26 10.23
CA HIS A 137 -0.02 6.74 10.67
C HIS A 137 -1.11 5.67 10.56
N VAL A 138 -0.99 4.72 9.63
CA VAL A 138 -1.93 3.60 9.49
C VAL A 138 -1.54 2.39 10.32
N GLN A 139 -0.32 2.33 10.86
CA GLN A 139 0.20 1.18 11.61
C GLN A 139 -0.73 0.73 12.75
N LYS A 140 -1.42 1.67 13.41
CA LYS A 140 -2.38 1.37 14.49
C LYS A 140 -3.56 0.50 14.03
N VAL A 141 -4.00 0.66 12.77
CA VAL A 141 -5.10 -0.14 12.19
C VAL A 141 -4.72 -1.61 12.06
N TYR A 142 -3.42 -1.91 11.97
CA TYR A 142 -2.89 -3.25 11.80
C TYR A 142 -2.42 -3.88 13.11
N GLN A 143 -2.65 -3.22 14.26
CA GLN A 143 -2.35 -3.80 15.56
C GLN A 143 -3.28 -4.97 15.84
N ILE A 144 -2.70 -6.06 16.34
CA ILE A 144 -3.47 -7.22 16.79
C ILE A 144 -4.18 -6.78 18.07
N THR A 145 -5.50 -6.65 17.98
CA THR A 145 -6.34 -6.34 19.15
C THR A 145 -6.44 -7.61 20.00
N PRO A 146 -6.23 -7.53 21.33
CA PRO A 146 -6.42 -8.67 22.23
C PRO A 146 -7.87 -9.15 22.29
#